data_AF-A0AAF0IN55-F1
#
_entry.id   AF-A0AAF0IN55-F1
#
_cell.length_a   1.000
_cell.length_b   1.000
_cell.length_c   1.000
_cell.angle_alpha   90.00
_cell.angle_beta   90.00
_cell.angle_gamma   90.00
#
_symmetry.space_group_name_H-M   'P 1'
#
loop_
_entity.id
_entity.type
_entity.pdbx_description
1 polymer ?
#
loop_
_entity_poly.entity_id
_entity_poly.type
_entity_poly.pdbx_seq_one_letter_code
_entity_poly.pdbx_strand_id
1 'polypeptide(L)'
;MVISPSAWDTWVLGPLTAAAAAYHAAALVPSTWLPMSWRAHGYPSDVFLLLRQRTTISTQVLREALAPGGALNGLAHAWRIRFGDDALERLIWRWSSVDGRKLYLVLGAEPILGCATCVQKLDCQQYALFLLLGPYLVTLVLVALLTIPPHGVLPRLVQRIVSTPSRDAAIGPYISRAASRTPATLVILAAFFVEAYIVLRAEQLGSVYGRWEHWHANLHLARHALFLVVLTAVYFWRPVRQPAVAVIDALRSLTVTSSRVDELVAYARTASGKRPTAPTDPKTTSRVATPDKTRSPGQPAVAHSDVAP
;
A
#
# COMPACT_ATOMS: atom_id res chain seq x y z
N MET A 1 -3.98 -8.45 30.67
CA MET A 1 -4.83 -7.55 29.87
C MET A 1 -4.88 -8.09 28.44
N VAL A 2 -6.01 -8.66 28.03
CA VAL A 2 -6.20 -9.17 26.66
C VAL A 2 -6.60 -7.97 25.80
N ILE A 3 -5.78 -7.64 24.80
CA ILE A 3 -6.11 -6.57 23.85
C ILE A 3 -6.96 -7.21 22.75
N SER A 4 -8.24 -6.87 22.70
CA SER A 4 -9.11 -7.28 21.60
C SER A 4 -8.69 -6.57 20.31
N PRO A 5 -8.61 -7.26 19.17
CA PRO A 5 -8.30 -6.64 17.88
C PRO A 5 -9.37 -5.60 17.52
N SER A 6 -8.95 -4.50 16.91
CA SER A 6 -9.87 -3.44 16.46
C SER A 6 -10.77 -3.93 15.33
N ALA A 7 -11.92 -3.26 15.09
CA ALA A 7 -12.75 -3.57 13.92
C ALA A 7 -11.97 -3.42 12.61
N TRP A 8 -11.06 -2.44 12.54
CA TRP A 8 -10.14 -2.25 11.42
C TRP A 8 -9.20 -3.44 11.22
N ASP A 9 -8.61 -3.96 12.31
CA ASP A 9 -7.74 -5.14 12.23
C ASP A 9 -8.50 -6.39 11.80
N THR A 10 -9.68 -6.63 12.38
CA THR A 10 -10.47 -7.84 12.17
C THR A 10 -11.11 -7.88 10.78
N TRP A 11 -11.70 -6.78 10.33
CA TRP A 11 -12.52 -6.76 9.12
C TRP A 11 -11.77 -6.28 7.87
N VAL A 12 -10.64 -5.59 8.03
CA VAL A 12 -9.88 -5.06 6.90
C VAL A 12 -8.48 -5.65 6.87
N LEU A 13 -7.64 -5.38 7.87
CA LEU A 13 -6.22 -5.73 7.78
C LEU A 13 -5.98 -7.24 7.79
N GLY A 14 -6.69 -8.00 8.61
CA GLY A 14 -6.58 -9.46 8.67
C GLY A 14 -6.91 -10.11 7.32
N PRO A 15 -8.12 -9.91 6.77
CA PRO A 15 -8.50 -10.43 5.46
C PRO A 15 -7.58 -9.96 4.34
N LEU A 16 -7.20 -8.69 4.32
CA LEU A 16 -6.30 -8.14 3.31
C LEU A 16 -4.91 -8.78 3.36
N THR A 17 -4.35 -8.96 4.56
CA THR A 17 -3.05 -9.61 4.75
C THR A 17 -3.12 -11.08 4.38
N ALA A 18 -4.20 -11.78 4.76
CA ALA A 18 -4.41 -13.17 4.41
C ALA A 18 -4.54 -13.37 2.89
N ALA A 19 -5.30 -12.51 2.21
CA ALA A 19 -5.44 -12.53 0.76
C ALA A 19 -4.12 -12.25 0.05
N ALA A 20 -3.37 -11.22 0.51
CA ALA A 20 -2.06 -10.91 -0.04
C ALA A 20 -1.06 -12.05 0.19
N ALA A 21 -1.05 -12.65 1.38
CA ALA A 21 -0.19 -13.78 1.70
C ALA A 21 -0.53 -15.00 0.83
N ALA A 22 -1.82 -15.31 0.65
CA ALA A 22 -2.26 -16.38 -0.23
C ALA A 22 -1.85 -16.13 -1.69
N TYR A 23 -2.00 -14.90 -2.18
CA TYR A 23 -1.55 -14.50 -3.51
C TYR A 23 -0.03 -14.68 -3.69
N HIS A 24 0.78 -14.16 -2.76
CA HIS A 24 2.23 -14.31 -2.86
C HIS A 24 2.67 -15.76 -2.69
N ALA A 25 2.01 -16.55 -1.84
CA ALA A 25 2.28 -17.98 -1.71
C ALA A 25 1.95 -18.75 -2.99
N ALA A 26 0.81 -18.45 -3.63
CA ALA A 26 0.46 -19.04 -4.93
C ALA A 26 1.50 -18.69 -6.00
N ALA A 27 2.01 -17.46 -6.00
CA ALA A 27 3.06 -17.00 -6.91
C ALA A 27 4.43 -17.65 -6.69
N LEU A 28 4.64 -18.39 -5.59
CA LEU A 28 5.84 -19.21 -5.38
C LEU A 28 5.70 -20.62 -5.96
N VAL A 29 4.49 -21.03 -6.34
CA VAL A 29 4.21 -22.35 -6.91
C VAL A 29 4.32 -22.27 -8.43
N PRO A 30 4.99 -23.23 -9.11
CA PRO A 30 4.99 -23.28 -10.56
C PRO A 30 3.57 -23.27 -11.12
N SER A 31 3.29 -22.41 -12.10
CA SER A 31 1.95 -22.29 -12.68
C SER A 31 1.41 -23.60 -13.24
N THR A 32 2.29 -24.50 -13.69
CA THR A 32 1.94 -25.83 -14.18
C THR A 32 1.43 -26.79 -13.09
N TRP A 33 1.75 -26.53 -11.82
CA TRP A 33 1.29 -27.32 -10.67
C TRP A 33 -0.03 -26.82 -10.11
N LEU A 34 -0.47 -25.62 -10.51
CA LEU A 34 -1.73 -25.05 -10.08
C LEU A 34 -2.91 -25.54 -10.94
N PRO A 35 -4.13 -25.60 -10.36
CA PRO A 35 -5.36 -25.81 -11.11
C PRO A 35 -5.50 -24.80 -12.25
N MET A 36 -6.20 -25.17 -13.32
CA MET A 36 -6.30 -24.36 -14.54
C MET A 36 -6.77 -22.92 -14.27
N SER A 37 -7.74 -22.75 -13.38
CA SER A 37 -8.28 -21.44 -12.96
C SER A 37 -7.28 -20.57 -12.19
N TRP A 38 -6.21 -21.15 -11.66
CA TRP A 38 -5.22 -20.48 -10.80
C TRP A 38 -3.85 -20.33 -11.47
N ARG A 39 -3.66 -20.86 -12.69
CA ARG A 39 -2.35 -20.82 -13.37
C ARG A 39 -1.84 -19.41 -13.61
N ALA A 40 -2.74 -18.44 -13.78
CA ALA A 40 -2.38 -17.02 -13.93
C ALA A 40 -1.70 -16.43 -12.67
N HIS A 41 -1.83 -17.10 -11.51
CA HIS A 41 -1.28 -16.66 -10.24
C HIS A 41 0.00 -17.39 -9.83
N GLY A 42 0.37 -18.47 -10.53
CA GLY A 42 1.62 -19.20 -10.25
C GLY A 42 2.82 -18.55 -10.93
N TYR A 43 4.01 -18.93 -10.48
CA TYR A 43 5.25 -18.50 -11.12
C TYR A 43 5.30 -19.00 -12.58
N PRO A 44 5.43 -18.09 -13.58
CA PRO A 44 5.54 -18.48 -14.99
C PRO A 44 6.90 -19.12 -15.25
N SER A 45 6.93 -20.45 -15.22
CA SER A 45 8.13 -21.22 -15.54
C SER A 45 8.63 -20.93 -16.96
N ASP A 46 9.93 -20.66 -17.06
CA ASP A 46 10.65 -20.46 -18.31
C ASP A 46 10.58 -21.71 -19.21
N VAL A 47 10.41 -21.50 -20.53
CA VAL A 47 10.38 -22.54 -21.56
C VAL A 47 11.60 -23.46 -21.53
N PHE A 48 12.81 -22.92 -21.32
CA PHE A 48 14.03 -23.72 -21.25
C PHE A 48 14.05 -24.60 -19.98
N LEU A 49 13.55 -24.06 -18.86
CA LEU A 49 13.44 -24.81 -17.61
C LEU A 49 12.37 -25.90 -17.71
N LEU A 50 11.23 -25.62 -18.35
CA LEU A 50 10.18 -26.60 -18.62
C LEU A 50 10.64 -27.74 -19.52
N LEU A 51 11.40 -27.42 -20.57
CA LEU A 51 11.97 -28.42 -21.48
C LEU A 51 13.15 -29.17 -20.86
N ARG A 52 13.70 -28.69 -19.73
CA ARG A 52 14.96 -29.16 -19.15
C ARG A 52 16.11 -29.12 -20.16
N GLN A 53 16.11 -28.08 -20.98
CA GLN A 53 17.05 -27.89 -22.08
C GLN A 53 17.93 -26.67 -21.86
N ARG A 54 19.11 -26.64 -22.48
CA ARG A 54 19.99 -25.47 -22.45
C ARG A 54 19.43 -24.35 -23.32
N THR A 55 19.87 -23.13 -23.03
CA THR A 55 19.49 -21.93 -23.78
C THR A 55 20.06 -21.91 -25.20
N THR A 56 20.95 -22.86 -25.54
CA THR A 56 21.57 -23.04 -26.86
C THR A 56 20.88 -24.07 -27.76
N ILE A 57 19.72 -24.64 -27.38
CA ILE A 57 19.04 -25.65 -28.24
C ILE A 57 18.67 -25.12 -29.63
N SER A 58 18.50 -25.99 -30.62
CA SER A 58 18.09 -25.52 -31.95
C SER A 58 16.70 -24.88 -31.91
N THR A 59 16.47 -23.87 -32.74
CA THR A 59 15.15 -23.25 -32.92
C THR A 59 14.11 -24.24 -33.44
N GLN A 60 14.55 -25.28 -34.15
CA GLN A 60 13.69 -26.37 -34.61
C GLN A 60 13.08 -27.14 -33.44
N VAL A 61 13.88 -27.50 -32.43
CA VAL A 61 13.36 -28.18 -31.22
C VAL A 61 12.36 -27.30 -30.48
N LEU A 62 12.60 -25.98 -30.40
CA LEU A 62 11.64 -25.04 -29.81
C LEU A 62 10.33 -24.98 -30.60
N ARG A 63 10.39 -24.97 -31.94
CA ARG A 63 9.20 -25.00 -32.82
C ARG A 63 8.40 -26.27 -32.61
N GLU A 64 9.05 -27.43 -32.60
CA GLU A 64 8.41 -28.72 -32.38
C GLU A 64 7.76 -28.79 -30.99
N ALA A 65 8.41 -28.25 -29.95
CA ALA A 65 7.85 -28.20 -28.61
C ALA A 65 6.60 -27.32 -28.50
N LEU A 66 6.52 -26.22 -29.27
CA LEU A 66 5.41 -25.26 -29.26
C LEU A 66 4.30 -25.59 -30.27
N ALA A 67 4.55 -26.55 -31.18
CA ALA A 67 3.57 -27.03 -32.14
C ALA A 67 2.36 -27.68 -31.45
N PRO A 68 1.19 -27.78 -32.14
CA PRO A 68 0.07 -28.56 -31.65
C PRO A 68 0.50 -29.99 -31.30
N GLY A 69 0.19 -30.44 -30.08
CA GLY A 69 0.64 -31.76 -29.58
C GLY A 69 2.07 -31.82 -29.03
N GLY A 70 2.84 -30.73 -29.16
CA GLY A 70 4.17 -30.60 -28.56
C GLY A 70 4.15 -30.46 -27.04
N ALA A 71 5.32 -30.64 -26.41
CA ALA A 71 5.47 -30.64 -24.95
C ALA A 71 5.02 -29.32 -24.27
N LEU A 72 5.02 -28.20 -25.00
CA LEU A 72 4.64 -26.87 -24.51
C LEU A 72 3.35 -26.36 -25.14
N ASN A 73 2.56 -27.21 -25.81
CA ASN A 73 1.34 -26.80 -26.50
C ASN A 73 0.37 -26.03 -25.58
N GLY A 74 0.22 -26.46 -24.32
CA GLY A 74 -0.64 -25.75 -23.36
C GLY A 74 -0.18 -24.31 -23.06
N LEU A 75 1.14 -24.09 -22.99
CA LEU A 75 1.73 -22.76 -22.80
C LEU A 75 1.59 -21.92 -24.07
N ALA A 76 1.88 -22.51 -25.23
CA ALA A 76 1.74 -21.85 -26.54
C ALA A 76 0.29 -21.40 -26.78
N HIS A 77 -0.69 -22.26 -26.47
CA HIS A 77 -2.10 -21.95 -26.57
C HIS A 77 -2.51 -20.80 -25.63
N ALA A 78 -2.05 -20.82 -24.37
CA ALA A 78 -2.30 -19.74 -23.43
C ALA A 78 -1.72 -18.40 -23.91
N TRP A 79 -0.54 -18.41 -24.53
CA TRP A 79 0.06 -17.22 -25.12
C TRP A 79 -0.68 -16.71 -26.35
N ARG A 80 -1.16 -17.58 -27.25
CA ARG A 80 -1.98 -17.15 -28.39
C ARG A 80 -3.27 -16.46 -27.93
N ILE A 81 -3.96 -17.03 -26.93
CA ILE A 81 -5.16 -16.42 -26.35
C ILE A 81 -4.84 -15.03 -25.76
N ARG A 82 -3.69 -14.89 -25.09
CA ARG A 82 -3.34 -13.67 -24.36
C ARG A 82 -2.73 -12.56 -25.23
N PHE A 83 -1.92 -12.93 -26.21
CA PHE A 83 -1.08 -11.99 -26.96
C PHE A 83 -1.36 -11.98 -28.48
N GLY A 84 -2.32 -12.79 -28.94
CA GLY A 84 -2.68 -12.96 -30.34
C GLY A 84 -1.92 -14.10 -31.04
N ASP A 85 -2.42 -14.50 -32.21
CA ASP A 85 -1.90 -15.67 -32.94
C ASP A 85 -0.45 -15.48 -33.42
N ASP A 86 -0.09 -14.25 -33.81
CA ASP A 86 1.27 -13.90 -34.28
C ASP A 86 2.29 -13.78 -33.14
N ALA A 87 1.87 -13.87 -31.88
CA ALA A 87 2.76 -13.75 -30.73
C ALA A 87 3.86 -14.82 -30.74
N LEU A 88 3.50 -16.06 -31.09
CA LEU A 88 4.41 -17.18 -31.07
C LEU A 88 5.51 -17.04 -32.14
N GLU A 89 5.14 -16.62 -33.34
CA GLU A 89 6.10 -16.39 -34.43
C GLU A 89 7.08 -15.27 -34.09
N ARG A 90 6.60 -14.17 -33.49
CA ARG A 90 7.47 -13.08 -33.00
C ARG A 90 8.46 -13.58 -31.95
N LEU A 91 8.02 -14.45 -31.04
CA LEU A 91 8.89 -15.04 -30.02
C LEU A 91 9.97 -15.95 -30.63
N ILE A 92 9.54 -16.85 -31.52
CA ILE A 92 10.44 -17.79 -32.21
C ILE A 92 11.46 -17.02 -33.04
N TRP A 93 11.03 -15.97 -33.74
CA TRP A 93 11.92 -15.09 -34.50
C TRP A 93 12.97 -14.44 -33.59
N ARG A 94 12.60 -13.92 -32.42
CA ARG A 94 13.57 -13.34 -31.46
C ARG A 94 14.51 -14.39 -30.88
N TRP A 95 14.00 -15.59 -30.59
CA TRP A 95 14.81 -16.73 -30.15
C TRP A 95 15.69 -17.34 -31.24
N SER A 96 15.63 -16.86 -32.49
CA SER A 96 16.62 -17.24 -33.50
C SER A 96 18.03 -16.75 -33.16
N SER A 97 18.13 -15.71 -32.34
CA SER A 97 19.40 -15.16 -31.86
C SER A 97 19.71 -15.56 -30.41
N VAL A 98 21.00 -15.72 -30.10
CA VAL A 98 21.46 -15.97 -28.71
C VAL A 98 21.08 -14.79 -27.80
N ASP A 99 21.23 -13.57 -28.29
CA ASP A 99 20.88 -12.35 -27.57
C ASP A 99 19.39 -12.28 -27.22
N GLY A 100 18.50 -12.63 -28.15
CA GLY A 100 17.06 -12.63 -27.91
C GLY A 100 16.65 -13.69 -26.88
N ARG A 101 17.34 -14.82 -26.83
CA ARG A 101 17.14 -15.82 -25.77
C ARG A 101 17.61 -15.31 -24.41
N LYS A 102 18.80 -14.72 -24.32
CA LYS A 102 19.28 -14.09 -23.08
C LYS A 102 18.31 -13.02 -22.58
N LEU A 103 17.80 -12.18 -23.49
CA LEU A 103 16.80 -11.17 -23.15
C LEU A 103 15.52 -11.81 -22.58
N TYR A 104 15.05 -12.91 -23.15
CA TYR A 104 13.91 -13.66 -22.63
C TYR A 104 14.16 -14.26 -21.24
N LEU A 105 15.36 -14.78 -20.97
CA LEU A 105 15.69 -15.33 -19.66
C LEU A 105 15.65 -14.29 -18.53
N VAL A 106 15.94 -13.02 -18.86
CA VAL A 106 15.95 -11.92 -17.90
C VAL A 106 14.58 -11.25 -17.79
N LEU A 107 13.89 -11.03 -18.91
CA LEU A 107 12.64 -10.27 -18.96
C LEU A 107 11.37 -11.15 -18.88
N GLY A 108 11.47 -12.42 -19.27
CA GLY A 108 10.33 -13.30 -19.44
C GLY A 108 9.62 -13.13 -20.79
N ALA A 109 8.50 -13.86 -20.93
CA ALA A 109 7.70 -13.85 -22.16
C ALA A 109 6.90 -12.55 -22.32
N GLU A 110 6.39 -12.00 -21.22
CA GLU A 110 5.40 -10.93 -21.26
C GLU A 110 5.91 -9.63 -21.90
N PRO A 111 7.13 -9.13 -21.61
CA PRO A 111 7.63 -7.93 -22.27
C PRO A 111 7.95 -8.13 -23.76
N ILE A 112 8.21 -9.38 -24.14
CA ILE A 112 8.57 -9.75 -25.51
C ILE A 112 7.32 -9.96 -26.37
N LEU A 113 6.27 -10.53 -25.80
CA LEU A 113 5.02 -10.86 -26.47
C LEU A 113 3.97 -9.75 -26.40
N GLY A 114 3.90 -9.04 -25.26
CA GLY A 114 2.88 -8.04 -24.98
C GLY A 114 3.14 -6.67 -25.60
N CYS A 115 4.41 -6.35 -25.90
CA CYS A 115 4.76 -5.07 -26.52
C CYS A 115 4.75 -5.18 -28.05
N ALA A 116 3.64 -4.78 -28.67
CA ALA A 116 3.49 -4.83 -30.12
C ALA A 116 4.43 -3.89 -30.89
N THR A 117 4.85 -2.78 -30.27
CA THR A 117 5.68 -1.73 -30.87
C THR A 117 7.16 -1.84 -30.54
N CYS A 118 7.56 -2.74 -29.63
CA CYS A 118 8.95 -2.87 -29.23
C CYS A 118 9.76 -3.46 -30.38
N VAL A 119 10.70 -2.71 -30.95
CA VAL A 119 11.60 -3.19 -32.00
C VAL A 119 12.99 -3.43 -31.41
N GLN A 120 13.43 -2.51 -30.56
CA GLN A 120 14.74 -2.55 -29.93
C GLN A 120 14.69 -3.29 -28.59
N LYS A 121 15.86 -3.76 -28.13
CA LYS A 121 16.01 -4.40 -26.83
C LYS A 121 15.64 -3.42 -25.69
N LEU A 122 16.02 -2.14 -25.85
CA LEU A 122 15.71 -1.07 -24.91
C LEU A 122 14.20 -0.88 -24.72
N ASP A 123 13.41 -0.97 -25.80
CA ASP A 123 11.94 -0.84 -25.72
C ASP A 123 11.36 -1.94 -24.82
N CYS A 124 11.83 -3.18 -24.99
CA CYS A 124 11.40 -4.31 -24.15
C CYS A 124 11.82 -4.13 -22.68
N GLN A 125 13.00 -3.56 -22.42
CA GLN A 125 13.45 -3.28 -21.05
C GLN A 125 12.60 -2.20 -20.39
N GLN A 126 12.28 -1.11 -21.10
CA GLN A 126 11.41 -0.05 -20.59
C GLN A 126 10.00 -0.55 -20.32
N TYR A 127 9.45 -1.36 -21.22
CA TYR A 127 8.15 -1.99 -21.02
C TYR A 127 8.17 -2.97 -19.83
N ALA A 128 9.25 -3.73 -19.66
CA ALA A 128 9.43 -4.59 -18.48
C ALA A 128 9.50 -3.79 -17.17
N LEU A 129 10.16 -2.61 -17.16
CA LEU A 129 10.17 -1.72 -15.99
C LEU A 129 8.77 -1.22 -15.63
N PHE A 130 7.95 -0.90 -16.63
CA PHE A 130 6.57 -0.50 -16.39
C PHE A 130 5.76 -1.64 -15.73
N LEU A 131 5.88 -2.87 -16.25
CA LEU A 131 5.24 -4.04 -15.65
C LEU A 131 5.77 -4.35 -14.25
N LEU A 132 7.06 -4.10 -14.02
CA LEU A 132 7.71 -4.27 -12.73
C LEU A 132 7.17 -3.29 -11.67
N LEU A 133 6.89 -2.05 -12.06
CA LEU A 133 6.46 -1.00 -11.14
C LEU A 133 5.14 -1.34 -10.42
N GLY A 134 4.18 -1.94 -11.14
CA GLY A 134 2.84 -2.23 -10.63
C GLY A 134 2.82 -3.01 -9.30
N PRO A 135 3.42 -4.22 -9.25
CA PRO A 135 3.47 -5.03 -8.02
C PRO A 135 4.12 -4.31 -6.82
N TYR A 136 5.17 -3.51 -7.07
CA TYR A 136 5.82 -2.73 -6.01
C TYR A 136 4.90 -1.63 -5.48
N LEU A 137 4.21 -0.90 -6.36
CA LEU A 137 3.23 0.11 -5.95
C LEU A 137 2.08 -0.49 -5.14
N VAL A 138 1.53 -1.62 -5.59
CA VAL A 138 0.48 -2.34 -4.85
C VAL A 138 0.98 -2.73 -3.47
N THR A 139 2.20 -3.26 -3.36
CA THR A 139 2.78 -3.66 -2.07
C THR A 139 3.03 -2.44 -1.16
N LEU A 140 3.48 -1.30 -1.70
CA LEU A 140 3.62 -0.05 -0.95
C LEU A 140 2.27 0.44 -0.41
N VAL A 141 1.19 0.34 -1.20
CA VAL A 141 -0.16 0.67 -0.76
C VAL A 141 -0.61 -0.28 0.37
N LEU A 142 -0.35 -1.57 0.25
CA LEU A 142 -0.67 -2.55 1.30
C LEU A 142 0.08 -2.23 2.60
N VAL A 143 1.39 -1.92 2.53
CA VAL A 143 2.18 -1.49 3.69
C VAL A 143 1.63 -0.19 4.27
N ALA A 144 1.25 0.77 3.42
CA ALA A 144 0.64 2.02 3.88
C ALA A 144 -0.64 1.73 4.67
N LEU A 145 -1.56 0.90 4.15
CA LEU A 145 -2.80 0.51 4.82
C LEU A 145 -2.55 -0.22 6.14
N LEU A 146 -1.61 -1.17 6.17
CA LEU A 146 -1.24 -1.93 7.36
C LEU A 146 -0.67 -1.06 8.48
N THR A 147 -0.05 0.06 8.11
CA THR A 147 0.61 0.97 9.04
C THR A 147 -0.23 2.20 9.40
N ILE A 148 -1.47 2.31 8.88
CA ILE A 148 -2.43 3.34 9.31
C ILE A 148 -2.76 3.12 10.80
N PRO A 149 -2.67 4.16 11.64
CA PRO A 149 -3.05 4.06 13.04
C PRO A 149 -4.57 3.85 13.17
N PRO A 150 -5.03 3.03 14.14
CA PRO A 150 -6.44 2.63 14.27
C PRO A 150 -7.39 3.78 14.66
N HIS A 151 -6.88 4.99 14.93
CA HIS A 151 -7.67 6.18 15.23
C HIS A 151 -7.79 7.17 14.06
N GLY A 152 -7.26 6.82 12.88
CA GLY A 152 -7.42 7.61 11.67
C GLY A 152 -8.88 7.70 11.19
N VAL A 153 -9.12 8.58 10.23
CA VAL A 153 -10.46 8.78 9.62
C VAL A 153 -11.02 7.47 9.05
N LEU A 154 -10.16 6.69 8.38
CA LEU A 154 -10.55 5.47 7.69
C LEU A 154 -10.97 4.33 8.65
N PRO A 155 -10.18 3.98 9.69
CA PRO A 155 -10.63 3.05 10.73
C PRO A 155 -11.94 3.44 11.42
N ARG A 156 -12.15 4.73 11.71
CA ARG A 156 -13.40 5.23 12.31
C ARG A 156 -14.59 5.06 11.38
N LEU A 157 -14.41 5.25 10.07
CA LEU A 157 -15.44 5.00 9.08
C LEU A 157 -15.84 3.52 9.05
N VAL A 158 -14.86 2.61 9.03
CA VAL A 158 -15.12 1.16 9.07
C VAL A 158 -15.87 0.77 10.35
N GLN A 159 -15.46 1.31 11.50
CA GLN A 159 -16.15 1.04 12.76
C GLN A 159 -17.64 1.48 12.74
N ARG A 160 -17.95 2.60 12.09
CA ARG A 160 -19.34 3.07 11.89
C ARG A 160 -20.13 2.14 10.97
N ILE A 161 -19.53 1.71 9.86
CA ILE A 161 -20.18 0.83 8.88
C ILE A 161 -20.50 -0.53 9.50
N VAL A 162 -19.56 -1.11 10.24
CA VAL A 162 -19.71 -2.45 10.82
C VAL A 162 -20.62 -2.45 12.05
N SER A 163 -21.15 -1.29 12.46
CA SER A 163 -22.12 -1.14 13.56
C SER A 163 -21.65 -1.79 14.87
N THR A 164 -20.33 -1.98 15.04
CA THR A 164 -19.76 -2.51 16.26
C THR A 164 -20.01 -1.51 17.38
N PRO A 165 -20.74 -1.89 18.45
CA PRO A 165 -20.99 -0.98 19.56
C PRO A 165 -19.64 -0.47 20.04
N SER A 166 -19.52 0.86 20.12
CA SER A 166 -18.39 1.50 20.79
C SER A 166 -18.44 1.06 22.24
N ARG A 167 -17.78 -0.06 22.56
CA ARG A 167 -17.61 -0.60 23.91
C ARG A 167 -16.74 0.38 24.68
N ASP A 168 -17.37 1.48 25.07
CA ASP A 168 -16.79 2.65 25.69
C ASP A 168 -15.63 3.26 24.87
N ALA A 169 -15.48 4.57 24.97
CA ALA A 169 -14.26 5.25 24.54
C ALA A 169 -13.11 4.88 25.50
N ALA A 170 -12.86 3.57 25.69
CA ALA A 170 -11.94 3.03 26.65
C ALA A 170 -10.54 3.47 26.24
N ILE A 171 -10.04 4.44 27.01
CA ILE A 171 -8.67 4.87 27.15
C ILE A 171 -7.82 3.62 27.41
N GLY A 172 -7.44 2.93 26.33
CA GLY A 172 -6.74 1.66 26.37
C GLY A 172 -5.55 1.68 25.42
N PRO A 173 -4.49 0.91 25.72
CA PRO A 173 -3.37 0.78 24.81
C PRO A 173 -3.84 0.16 23.49
N TYR A 174 -3.47 0.79 22.36
CA TYR A 174 -3.76 0.26 21.03
C TYR A 174 -2.51 -0.29 20.34
N ILE A 175 -2.74 -1.17 19.37
CA ILE A 175 -1.70 -1.75 18.52
C ILE A 175 -1.38 -0.77 17.40
N SER A 176 -0.15 -0.24 17.38
CA SER A 176 0.37 0.57 16.27
C SER A 176 1.48 -0.16 15.53
N ARG A 177 1.40 -0.16 14.20
CA ARG A 177 2.42 -0.69 13.29
C ARG A 177 3.22 0.42 12.60
N ALA A 178 2.96 1.70 12.92
CA ALA A 178 3.53 2.84 12.22
C ALA A 178 5.07 2.84 12.17
N ALA A 179 5.73 2.33 13.21
CA ALA A 179 7.19 2.22 13.27
C ALA A 179 7.79 1.32 12.16
N SER A 180 7.01 0.36 11.64
CA SER A 180 7.43 -0.54 10.57
C SER A 180 7.31 0.07 9.17
N ARG A 181 6.62 1.21 9.01
CA ARG A 181 6.33 1.81 7.72
C ARG A 181 7.60 2.18 6.98
N THR A 182 8.44 3.03 7.58
CA THR A 182 9.69 3.49 6.97
C THR A 182 10.62 2.34 6.59
N PRO A 183 10.98 1.39 7.48
CA PRO A 183 11.86 0.30 7.09
C PRO A 183 11.25 -0.60 6.02
N ALA A 184 9.96 -0.92 6.09
CA ALA A 184 9.30 -1.73 5.05
C ALA A 184 9.30 -1.02 3.69
N THR A 185 8.97 0.27 3.65
CA THR A 185 9.02 1.08 2.43
C THR A 185 10.44 1.13 1.86
N LEU A 186 11.47 1.34 2.68
CA LEU A 186 12.86 1.35 2.23
C LEU A 186 13.29 0.01 1.64
N VAL A 187 12.93 -1.11 2.27
CA VAL A 187 13.22 -2.46 1.76
C VAL A 187 12.54 -2.69 0.41
N ILE A 188 11.27 -2.32 0.27
CA ILE A 188 10.51 -2.46 -0.98
C ILE A 188 11.14 -1.58 -2.09
N LEU A 189 11.48 -0.33 -1.80
CA LEU A 189 12.12 0.57 -2.76
C LEU A 189 13.52 0.07 -3.16
N ALA A 190 14.32 -0.38 -2.20
CA ALA A 190 15.64 -0.93 -2.48
C ALA A 190 15.54 -2.16 -3.40
N ALA A 191 14.61 -3.08 -3.12
CA ALA A 191 14.37 -4.23 -3.98
C ALA A 191 13.91 -3.82 -5.39
N PHE A 192 13.03 -2.82 -5.51
CA PHE A 192 12.63 -2.27 -6.81
C PHE A 192 13.83 -1.75 -7.61
N PHE A 193 14.69 -0.93 -7.01
CA PHE A 193 15.85 -0.38 -7.69
C PHE A 193 16.87 -1.46 -8.08
N VAL A 194 17.06 -2.48 -7.25
CA VAL A 194 17.92 -3.63 -7.58
C VAL A 194 17.35 -4.40 -8.78
N GLU A 195 16.07 -4.73 -8.76
CA GLU A 195 15.43 -5.46 -9.86
C GLU A 195 15.37 -4.64 -11.15
N ALA A 196 15.06 -3.34 -11.05
CA ALA A 196 15.09 -2.41 -12.17
C ALA A 196 16.50 -2.29 -12.78
N TYR A 197 17.53 -2.22 -11.93
CA TYR A 197 18.92 -2.21 -12.38
C TYR A 197 19.28 -3.49 -13.14
N ILE A 198 18.86 -4.66 -12.63
CA ILE A 198 19.09 -5.94 -13.31
C ILE A 198 18.38 -5.99 -14.67
N VAL A 199 17.13 -5.51 -14.75
CA VAL A 199 16.37 -5.41 -16.01
C VAL A 199 17.08 -4.50 -17.02
N LEU A 200 17.55 -3.32 -16.58
CA LEU A 200 18.27 -2.37 -17.43
C LEU A 200 19.65 -2.88 -17.86
N ARG A 201 20.29 -3.72 -17.05
CA ARG A 201 21.60 -4.31 -17.32
C ARG A 201 21.54 -5.74 -17.83
N ALA A 202 20.38 -6.19 -18.30
CA ALA A 202 20.14 -7.56 -18.74
C ALA A 202 21.19 -8.09 -19.73
N GLU A 203 21.70 -7.23 -20.61
CA GLU A 203 22.68 -7.60 -21.64
C GLU A 203 24.08 -7.91 -21.07
N GLN A 204 24.42 -7.31 -19.92
CA GLN A 204 25.73 -7.42 -19.30
C GLN A 204 25.81 -8.58 -18.31
N LEU A 205 24.68 -9.23 -18.03
CA LEU A 205 24.65 -10.42 -17.19
C LEU A 205 25.36 -11.55 -17.93
N GLY A 206 26.50 -11.99 -17.38
CA GLY A 206 27.24 -13.13 -17.91
C GLY A 206 26.36 -14.38 -17.96
N SER A 207 26.65 -15.28 -18.90
CA SER A 207 26.00 -16.59 -18.93
C SER A 207 26.49 -17.41 -17.72
N VAL A 208 25.77 -17.31 -16.61
CA VAL A 208 25.86 -18.28 -15.51
C VAL A 208 25.28 -19.61 -16.02
N TYR A 209 25.66 -20.77 -15.49
CA TYR A 209 25.13 -22.05 -15.96
C TYR A 209 23.95 -22.55 -15.09
N GLY A 210 22.96 -23.18 -15.72
CA GLY A 210 21.91 -23.95 -15.03
C GLY A 210 20.76 -23.10 -14.50
N ARG A 211 20.25 -23.39 -13.28
CA ARG A 211 19.07 -22.69 -12.72
C ARG A 211 19.23 -21.18 -12.58
N TRP A 212 20.47 -20.72 -12.50
CA TRP A 212 20.84 -19.31 -12.39
C TRP A 212 20.78 -18.57 -13.73
N GLU A 213 20.62 -19.27 -14.85
CA GLU A 213 20.32 -18.66 -16.17
C GLU A 213 18.95 -17.99 -16.19
N HIS A 214 17.99 -18.52 -15.42
CA HIS A 214 16.60 -18.09 -15.44
C HIS A 214 16.39 -16.90 -14.49
N TRP A 215 17.05 -15.77 -14.77
CA TRP A 215 16.98 -14.57 -13.94
C TRP A 215 15.55 -14.11 -13.68
N HIS A 216 14.71 -14.07 -14.71
CA HIS A 216 13.29 -13.71 -14.56
C HIS A 216 12.59 -14.61 -13.54
N ALA A 217 12.89 -15.91 -13.56
CA ALA A 217 12.35 -16.89 -12.63
C ALA A 217 12.68 -16.58 -11.19
N ASN A 218 13.98 -16.45 -10.97
CA ASN A 218 14.54 -16.27 -9.65
C ASN A 218 14.15 -14.91 -9.07
N LEU A 219 14.12 -13.85 -9.90
CA LEU A 219 13.66 -12.52 -9.51
C LEU A 219 12.17 -12.53 -9.14
N HIS A 220 11.32 -13.20 -9.93
CA HIS A 220 9.91 -13.35 -9.59
C HIS A 220 9.74 -14.04 -8.23
N LEU A 221 10.40 -15.20 -8.02
CA LEU A 221 10.32 -15.92 -6.76
C LEU A 221 10.85 -15.09 -5.59
N ALA A 222 12.01 -14.46 -5.74
CA ALA A 222 12.62 -13.61 -4.72
C ALA A 222 11.73 -12.43 -4.36
N ARG A 223 11.12 -11.76 -5.35
CA ARG A 223 10.19 -10.64 -5.14
C ARG A 223 8.95 -11.08 -4.36
N HIS A 224 8.28 -12.14 -4.78
CA HIS A 224 7.06 -12.60 -4.10
C HIS A 224 7.37 -13.15 -2.69
N ALA A 225 8.51 -13.80 -2.50
CA ALA A 225 8.98 -14.20 -1.18
C ALA A 225 9.26 -12.97 -0.29
N LEU A 226 9.93 -11.95 -0.82
CA LEU A 226 10.18 -10.70 -0.11
C LEU A 226 8.87 -10.02 0.30
N PHE A 227 7.92 -9.88 -0.62
CA PHE A 227 6.62 -9.26 -0.32
C PHE A 227 5.86 -10.04 0.76
N LEU A 228 5.86 -11.37 0.68
CA LEU A 228 5.28 -12.22 1.73
C LEU A 228 5.94 -11.97 3.09
N VAL A 229 7.28 -11.97 3.15
CA VAL A 229 8.04 -11.72 4.39
C VAL A 229 7.80 -10.32 4.92
N VAL A 230 7.82 -9.30 4.08
CA VAL A 230 7.61 -7.91 4.51
C VAL A 230 6.18 -7.71 5.02
N LEU A 231 5.16 -8.20 4.32
CA LEU A 231 3.77 -8.03 4.74
C LEU A 231 3.48 -8.81 6.03
N THR A 232 3.97 -10.05 6.15
CA THR A 232 3.82 -10.84 7.37
C THR A 232 4.59 -10.23 8.53
N ALA A 233 5.82 -9.76 8.31
CA ALA A 233 6.59 -9.04 9.31
C ALA A 233 5.85 -7.77 9.73
N VAL A 234 5.42 -6.89 8.82
CA VAL A 234 4.67 -5.68 9.18
C VAL A 234 3.41 -6.02 9.99
N TYR A 235 2.68 -7.08 9.62
CA TYR A 235 1.45 -7.47 10.31
C TYR A 235 1.70 -8.02 11.73
N PHE A 236 2.71 -8.89 11.90
CA PHE A 236 2.98 -9.61 13.15
C PHE A 236 4.09 -8.98 14.02
N TRP A 237 4.92 -8.08 13.48
CA TRP A 237 6.04 -7.50 14.21
C TRP A 237 5.56 -6.63 15.36
N ARG A 238 6.27 -6.75 16.49
CA ARG A 238 5.95 -6.22 17.81
C ARG A 238 5.16 -4.90 17.72
N PRO A 239 3.83 -4.94 17.86
CA PRO A 239 3.04 -3.73 17.79
C PRO A 239 3.41 -2.84 18.97
N VAL A 240 3.78 -1.59 18.68
CA VAL A 240 4.06 -0.61 19.72
C VAL A 240 2.73 -0.29 20.37
N ARG A 241 2.63 -0.60 21.66
CA ARG A 241 1.48 -0.23 22.48
C ARG A 241 1.63 1.24 22.83
N GLN A 242 0.84 2.09 22.20
CA GLN A 242 0.83 3.50 22.54
C GLN A 242 -0.26 3.77 23.57
N PRO A 243 0.02 4.56 24.63
CA PRO A 243 -1.02 5.06 25.51
C PRO A 243 -2.02 5.87 24.67
N ALA A 244 -3.29 5.79 25.02
CA ALA A 244 -4.36 6.34 24.21
C ALA A 244 -4.08 7.81 23.85
N VAL A 245 -4.14 8.14 22.55
CA VAL A 245 -3.98 9.51 22.05
C VAL A 245 -4.98 10.45 22.71
N ALA A 246 -6.15 9.97 23.15
CA ALA A 246 -7.08 10.76 23.95
C ALA A 246 -6.48 11.25 25.28
N VAL A 247 -5.59 10.48 25.93
CA VAL A 247 -4.85 10.93 27.12
C VAL A 247 -3.78 11.92 26.73
N ILE A 248 -3.07 11.69 25.62
CA ILE A 248 -2.04 12.64 25.15
C ILE A 248 -2.70 13.96 24.69
N ASP A 249 -3.81 13.93 23.99
CA ASP A 249 -4.60 15.08 23.54
C ASP A 249 -5.32 15.76 24.71
N ALA A 250 -5.82 15.00 25.69
CA ALA A 250 -6.34 15.56 26.94
C ALA A 250 -5.23 16.20 27.78
N LEU A 251 -4.05 15.59 27.87
CA LEU A 251 -2.88 16.19 28.51
C LEU A 251 -2.42 17.43 27.75
N ARG A 252 -2.45 17.41 26.42
CA ARG A 252 -2.13 18.58 25.59
C ARG A 252 -3.13 19.70 25.78
N SER A 253 -4.42 19.39 25.80
CA SER A 253 -5.47 20.39 26.02
C SER A 253 -5.42 20.93 27.45
N LEU A 254 -5.11 20.10 28.45
CA LEU A 254 -4.82 20.52 29.83
C LEU A 254 -3.58 21.42 29.94
N THR A 255 -2.51 21.14 29.20
CA THR A 255 -1.33 22.04 29.17
C THR A 255 -1.63 23.38 28.48
N VAL A 256 -2.51 23.39 27.47
CA VAL A 256 -2.93 24.62 26.79
C VAL A 256 -3.92 25.42 27.64
N THR A 257 -4.81 24.77 28.40
CA THR A 257 -5.73 25.48 29.30
C THR A 257 -5.02 25.98 30.55
N SER A 258 -4.08 25.21 31.13
CA SER A 258 -3.28 25.67 32.27
C SER A 258 -2.44 26.90 31.94
N SER A 259 -1.73 26.91 30.80
CA SER A 259 -0.98 28.09 30.35
C SER A 259 -1.87 29.33 30.15
N ARG A 260 -3.09 29.17 29.61
CA ARG A 260 -4.05 30.28 29.49
C ARG A 260 -4.58 30.78 30.82
N VAL A 261 -4.78 29.90 31.81
CA VAL A 261 -5.19 30.28 33.16
C VAL A 261 -4.06 31.05 33.86
N ASP A 262 -2.82 30.61 33.71
CA ASP A 262 -1.66 31.29 34.28
C ASP A 262 -1.46 32.69 33.67
N GLU A 263 -1.66 32.85 32.36
CA GLU A 263 -1.67 34.16 31.70
C GLU A 263 -2.78 35.08 32.23
N LEU A 264 -3.99 34.56 32.42
CA LEU A 264 -5.12 35.33 32.96
C LEU A 264 -4.89 35.74 34.43
N VAL A 265 -4.28 34.86 35.23
CA VAL A 265 -3.91 35.17 36.62
C VAL A 265 -2.79 36.22 36.67
N ALA A 266 -1.80 36.14 35.78
CA ALA A 266 -0.76 37.15 35.65
C ALA A 266 -1.34 38.51 35.23
N TYR A 267 -2.23 38.52 34.24
CA TYR A 267 -2.95 39.72 33.81
C TYR A 267 -3.77 40.34 34.96
N ALA A 268 -4.55 39.53 35.68
CA ALA A 268 -5.35 39.99 36.82
C ALA A 268 -4.51 40.59 37.96
N ARG A 269 -3.31 40.05 38.24
CA ARG A 269 -2.38 40.64 39.22
C ARG A 269 -1.83 42.00 38.75
N THR A 270 -1.50 42.14 37.47
CA THR A 270 -1.03 43.42 36.93
C THR A 270 -2.12 44.48 36.87
N ALA A 271 -3.37 44.08 36.62
CA ALA A 271 -4.54 44.96 36.65
C ALA A 271 -4.90 45.39 38.08
N SER A 272 -4.80 44.48 39.06
CA SER A 272 -5.04 44.77 40.48
C SER A 272 -3.94 45.68 41.09
N GLY A 273 -2.70 45.59 40.59
CA GLY A 273 -1.60 46.48 40.99
C GLY A 273 -1.69 47.91 40.45
N LYS A 274 -2.61 48.20 39.52
CA LYS A 274 -2.87 49.54 38.97
C LYS A 274 -4.22 50.09 39.43
N ARG A 275 -4.51 50.03 40.74
CA ARG A 275 -5.62 50.80 41.32
C ARG A 275 -5.12 52.21 41.65
N PRO A 276 -5.50 53.26 40.89
CA PRO A 276 -5.14 54.62 41.26
C PRO A 276 -5.90 55.00 42.54
N THR A 277 -5.16 55.38 43.58
CA THR A 277 -5.70 56.11 44.71
C THR A 277 -6.30 57.43 44.22
N ALA A 278 -7.55 57.67 44.63
CA ALA A 278 -8.46 58.71 44.19
C ALA A 278 -7.96 60.16 44.35
N PRO A 279 -8.75 61.13 43.87
CA PRO A 279 -9.11 62.25 44.72
C PRO A 279 -10.61 62.26 44.99
N THR A 280 -10.95 62.22 46.27
CA THR A 280 -12.22 62.62 46.86
C THR A 280 -12.54 64.07 46.51
N ASP A 281 -13.77 64.34 46.07
CA ASP A 281 -14.37 65.67 46.22
C ASP A 281 -15.87 65.55 46.58
N PRO A 282 -16.37 66.37 47.54
CA PRO A 282 -17.72 66.26 48.07
C PRO A 282 -18.70 67.25 47.42
N LYS A 283 -19.99 66.89 47.51
CA LYS A 283 -21.22 67.63 47.13
C LYS A 283 -21.66 67.43 45.67
N THR A 284 -22.82 66.80 45.49
CA THR A 284 -24.09 67.51 45.26
C THR A 284 -25.27 66.52 45.31
N THR A 285 -26.35 67.01 45.87
CA THR A 285 -27.62 66.38 46.28
C THR A 285 -28.52 65.85 45.16
N SER A 286 -29.25 64.78 45.50
CA SER A 286 -30.69 64.52 45.26
C SER A 286 -31.24 64.52 43.82
N ARG A 287 -31.67 63.34 43.34
CA ARG A 287 -33.09 63.12 43.00
C ARG A 287 -33.45 61.65 42.80
N VAL A 288 -34.57 61.30 43.41
CA VAL A 288 -35.35 60.06 43.34
C VAL A 288 -35.99 59.88 41.96
N ALA A 289 -36.00 58.67 41.41
CA ALA A 289 -37.18 58.05 40.79
C ALA A 289 -36.93 56.56 40.48
N THR A 290 -37.88 55.75 40.94
CA THR A 290 -37.96 54.28 40.92
C THR A 290 -38.61 53.76 39.61
N PRO A 291 -38.83 52.43 39.44
CA PRO A 291 -38.60 51.69 38.20
C PRO A 291 -39.87 51.53 37.35
N ASP A 292 -39.72 50.98 36.13
CA ASP A 292 -40.82 50.19 35.58
C ASP A 292 -40.36 48.95 34.79
N LYS A 293 -41.18 47.92 34.98
CA LYS A 293 -41.30 46.63 34.29
C LYS A 293 -41.50 46.89 32.78
N THR A 294 -41.34 45.96 31.83
CA THR A 294 -41.98 44.64 31.76
C THR A 294 -41.54 43.95 30.45
N ARG A 295 -41.37 42.62 30.50
CA ARG A 295 -41.80 41.60 29.51
C ARG A 295 -41.21 41.62 28.07
N SER A 296 -40.28 40.72 27.72
CA SER A 296 -40.44 39.31 27.24
C SER A 296 -40.68 39.18 25.71
N PRO A 297 -40.60 37.99 25.08
CA PRO A 297 -39.42 37.50 24.37
C PRO A 297 -39.68 37.22 22.87
N GLY A 298 -38.65 37.29 22.03
CA GLY A 298 -38.73 36.94 20.61
C GLY A 298 -37.78 35.79 20.23
N GLN A 299 -38.37 34.65 19.87
CA GLN A 299 -37.79 33.51 19.16
C GLN A 299 -38.85 33.04 18.14
N PRO A 300 -38.53 32.26 17.10
CA PRO A 300 -37.39 32.30 16.18
C PRO A 300 -37.84 32.42 14.71
N ALA A 301 -36.87 32.58 13.82
CA ALA A 301 -37.03 32.67 12.37
C ALA A 301 -37.37 31.30 11.72
N VAL A 302 -38.31 31.35 10.77
CA VAL A 302 -38.63 30.30 9.79
C VAL A 302 -37.89 30.65 8.50
N ALA A 303 -37.13 29.70 7.93
CA ALA A 303 -36.51 29.83 6.61
C ALA A 303 -37.14 28.82 5.65
N HIS A 304 -37.81 29.36 4.62
CA HIS A 304 -38.30 28.66 3.45
C HIS A 304 -37.13 28.27 2.52
N SER A 305 -37.18 27.06 1.96
CA SER A 305 -36.37 26.61 0.84
C SER A 305 -37.32 26.27 -0.30
N ASP A 306 -37.43 27.16 -1.28
CA ASP A 306 -38.10 26.87 -2.54
C ASP A 306 -37.08 26.49 -3.62
N VAL A 307 -37.46 25.38 -4.26
CA VAL A 307 -36.88 24.74 -5.44
C VAL A 307 -37.25 25.57 -6.67
N ALA A 308 -36.33 25.66 -7.64
CA ALA A 308 -36.62 26.11 -9.00
C ALA A 308 -35.85 25.22 -10.00
N PRO A 309 -36.37 25.08 -11.24
CA PRO A 309 -36.20 23.90 -12.09
C PRO A 309 -34.85 23.80 -12.82
#